data_AF-A0AAW9EE26-F1
#
_entry.id   AF-A0AAW9EE26-F1
#
_cell.length_a   1.000
_cell.length_b   1.000
_cell.length_c   1.000
_cell.angle_alpha   90.00
_cell.angle_beta   90.00
_cell.angle_gamma   90.00
#
_symmetry.space_group_name_H-M   'P 1'
#
loop_
_entity.id
_entity.type
_entity.pdbx_description
1 polymer ?
#
loop_
_entity_poly.entity_id
_entity_poly.type
_entity_poly.pdbx_seq_one_letter_code
_entity_poly.pdbx_strand_id
1 'polypeptide(L)'
;VNVFIERNDHFRLPEDNQVPVIMIGPGTGIAPFRGFMQQRESEGATGKNWLFFGNPHFVEDFLYQVEWQRYVKSGLLTCIDLA
;
A
#
# COMPACT_ATOMS: atom_id res chain seq x y z
N VAL A 1 24.34 -14.98 -0.81
CA VAL A 1 23.72 -13.74 -1.34
C VAL A 1 24.11 -12.62 -0.40
N ASN A 2 24.70 -11.53 -0.90
CA ASN A 2 25.02 -10.36 -0.09
C ASN A 2 23.87 -9.36 -0.24
N VAL A 3 23.23 -8.99 0.86
CA VAL A 3 22.10 -8.06 0.91
C VAL A 3 22.40 -7.00 1.96
N PHE A 4 22.03 -5.75 1.69
CA PHE A 4 22.10 -4.65 2.64
C PHE A 4 20.86 -3.76 2.49
N ILE A 5 20.61 -2.90 3.48
CA ILE A 5 19.47 -1.97 3.49
C ILE A 5 19.97 -0.58 3.08
N GLU A 6 19.39 -0.02 2.03
CA GLU A 6 19.52 1.40 1.70
C GLU A 6 18.37 2.17 2.38
N ARG A 7 18.71 3.05 3.32
CA ARG A 7 17.71 3.83 4.06
C ARG A 7 17.23 5.00 3.21
N ASN A 8 15.91 5.18 3.14
CA ASN A 8 15.29 6.35 2.50
C ASN A 8 14.37 7.10 3.47
N ASP A 9 14.88 8.13 4.16
CA ASP A 9 14.11 8.86 5.19
C ASP A 9 13.07 9.83 4.60
N HIS A 10 13.08 10.05 3.29
CA HIS A 10 12.11 10.89 2.58
C HIS A 10 10.89 10.10 2.08
N PHE A 11 10.87 8.77 2.25
CA PHE A 11 9.74 7.91 1.88
C PHE A 11 9.28 7.08 3.08
N ARG A 12 8.37 7.66 3.85
CA ARG A 12 7.87 7.13 5.13
C ARG A 12 6.37 7.40 5.26
N LEU A 13 5.71 6.63 6.12
CA LEU A 13 4.38 6.99 6.61
C LEU A 13 4.46 8.22 7.53
N PRO A 14 3.36 8.99 7.65
CA PRO A 14 3.24 10.01 8.71
C PRO A 14 3.38 9.38 10.10
N GLU A 15 3.98 10.12 11.04
CA GLU A 15 4.09 9.68 12.45
C GLU A 15 2.71 9.59 13.14
N ASP A 16 1.77 10.45 12.74
CA ASP A 16 0.40 10.40 13.25
C ASP A 16 -0.45 9.42 12.42
N ASN A 17 -0.87 8.35 13.08
CA ASN A 17 -1.66 7.27 12.52
C ASN A 17 -3.08 7.67 12.07
N GLN A 18 -3.55 8.88 12.40
CA GLN A 18 -4.82 9.42 11.92
C GLN A 18 -4.69 10.16 10.58
N VAL A 19 -3.47 10.50 10.16
CA VAL A 19 -3.24 11.24 8.92
C VAL A 19 -3.62 10.39 7.71
N PRO A 20 -4.48 10.89 6.80
CA PRO A 20 -4.80 10.20 5.56
C PRO A 20 -3.58 10.05 4.64
N VAL A 21 -3.48 8.92 3.95
CA VAL A 21 -2.39 8.63 3.00
C VAL A 21 -2.96 8.25 1.64
N ILE A 22 -2.42 8.86 0.59
CA ILE A 22 -2.70 8.53 -0.81
C ILE A 22 -1.44 7.90 -1.40
N MET A 23 -1.60 6.73 -2.00
CA MET A 23 -0.52 5.90 -2.55
C MET A 23 -0.76 5.74 -4.05
N ILE A 24 0.22 6.06 -4.87
CA ILE A 24 0.13 5.98 -6.33
C ILE A 24 1.31 5.14 -6.82
N GLY A 25 1.05 3.91 -7.28
CA GLY A 25 2.09 2.94 -7.60
C GLY A 25 1.65 1.90 -8.62
N PRO A 26 1.75 2.18 -9.94
CA PRO A 26 1.49 1.19 -10.97
C PRO A 26 2.59 0.12 -11.03
N GLY A 27 2.24 -1.07 -11.51
CA GLY A 27 3.16 -2.20 -11.67
C GLY A 27 3.97 -2.49 -10.40
N THR A 28 5.29 -2.62 -10.53
CA THR A 28 6.20 -2.88 -9.39
C THR A 28 6.30 -1.72 -8.40
N GLY A 29 5.85 -0.52 -8.77
CA GLY A 29 5.75 0.64 -7.88
C GLY A 29 4.79 0.42 -6.69
N ILE A 30 4.00 -0.65 -6.71
CA ILE A 30 3.14 -1.06 -5.60
C ILE A 30 3.92 -1.60 -4.38
N ALA A 31 5.17 -2.03 -4.57
CA ALA A 31 5.96 -2.74 -3.56
C ALA A 31 6.06 -2.04 -2.19
N PRO A 32 6.42 -0.75 -2.09
CA PRO A 32 6.51 -0.11 -0.78
C PRO A 32 5.14 0.09 -0.12
N PHE A 33 4.06 0.25 -0.90
CA PHE A 33 2.71 0.45 -0.38
C PHE A 33 2.14 -0.80 0.28
N ARG A 34 2.58 -1.99 -0.15
CA ARG A 34 2.30 -3.23 0.59
C ARG A 34 2.88 -3.16 2.00
N GLY A 35 4.12 -2.68 2.15
CA GLY A 35 4.76 -2.47 3.45
C GLY A 35 4.03 -1.42 4.29
N PHE A 36 3.60 -0.33 3.68
CA PHE A 36 2.82 0.71 4.38
C PHE A 36 1.51 0.17 4.95
N MET A 37 0.75 -0.62 4.17
CA MET A 37 -0.49 -1.20 4.69
C MET A 37 -0.25 -2.20 5.81
N GLN A 38 0.80 -3.02 5.72
CA GLN A 38 1.18 -3.94 6.79
C GLN A 38 1.55 -3.19 8.07
N GLN A 39 2.28 -2.07 7.95
CA GLN A 39 2.62 -1.23 9.09
C GLN A 39 1.36 -0.62 9.72
N ARG A 40 0.48 0.00 8.90
CA ARG A 40 -0.77 0.61 9.39
C ARG A 40 -1.72 -0.41 10.02
N GLU A 41 -1.79 -1.63 9.49
CA GLU A 41 -2.53 -2.73 10.10
C GLU A 41 -1.95 -3.07 11.48
N SER A 42 -0.63 -3.23 11.58
CA SER A 42 0.04 -3.62 12.83
C SER A 42 -0.06 -2.56 13.92
N GLU A 43 -0.09 -1.28 13.54
CA GLU A 43 -0.17 -0.14 14.45
C GLU A 43 -1.62 0.27 14.76
N GLY A 44 -2.61 -0.41 14.16
CA GLY A 44 -4.03 -0.09 14.34
C GLY A 44 -4.40 1.31 13.85
N ALA A 45 -3.74 1.78 12.79
CA ALA A 45 -3.92 3.14 12.28
C ALA A 45 -5.34 3.36 11.72
N THR A 46 -5.95 4.47 12.10
CA THR A 46 -7.35 4.81 11.75
C THR A 46 -7.48 5.82 10.61
N GLY A 47 -6.37 6.45 10.22
CA GLY A 47 -6.32 7.36 9.08
C GLY A 47 -6.66 6.64 7.77
N LYS A 48 -7.35 7.36 6.87
CA LYS A 48 -7.81 6.81 5.59
C LYS A 48 -6.65 6.46 4.68
N ASN A 49 -6.79 5.37 3.94
CA ASN A 49 -5.80 4.92 2.95
C ASN A 49 -6.45 4.83 1.57
N TRP A 50 -5.79 5.40 0.56
CA TRP A 50 -6.23 5.32 -0.83
C TRP A 50 -5.09 4.80 -1.69
N LEU A 51 -5.32 3.75 -2.45
CA LEU A 51 -4.38 3.21 -3.44
C LEU A 51 -4.86 3.47 -4.87
N PHE A 52 -3.99 4.04 -5.70
CA PHE A 52 -4.10 4.03 -7.16
C PHE A 52 -3.11 3.00 -7.69
N PHE A 53 -3.63 1.95 -8.30
CA PHE A 53 -2.86 0.89 -8.93
C PHE A 53 -3.23 0.76 -10.40
N GLY A 54 -2.27 0.38 -11.23
CA GLY A 54 -2.55 0.09 -12.63
C GLY A 54 -1.55 -0.89 -13.21
N ASN A 55 -2.04 -1.73 -14.12
CA ASN A 55 -1.25 -2.71 -14.86
C ASN A 55 -2.00 -3.13 -16.15
N PRO A 56 -1.32 -3.61 -17.21
CA PRO A 56 -1.95 -3.87 -18.50
C PRO A 56 -3.16 -4.83 -18.45
N HIS A 57 -3.11 -5.89 -17.63
CA HIS A 57 -4.17 -6.89 -17.56
C HIS A 57 -4.63 -7.13 -16.12
N PHE A 58 -5.91 -6.87 -15.83
CA PHE A 58 -6.48 -7.04 -14.50
C PHE A 58 -6.40 -8.48 -13.96
N VAL A 59 -6.59 -9.49 -14.82
CA VAL A 59 -6.65 -10.91 -14.40
C VAL A 59 -5.27 -11.49 -14.13
N GLU A 60 -4.25 -11.06 -14.87
CA GLU A 60 -2.92 -11.65 -14.82
C GLU A 60 -1.99 -10.86 -13.90
N ASP A 61 -2.16 -9.54 -13.83
CA ASP A 61 -1.15 -8.64 -13.30
C ASP A 61 -1.60 -7.84 -12.06
N PHE A 62 -2.71 -8.21 -11.42
CA PHE A 62 -3.12 -7.59 -10.16
C PHE A 62 -2.31 -8.13 -8.97
N LEU A 63 -1.13 -7.54 -8.81
CA LEU A 63 -0.18 -7.88 -7.76
C LEU A 63 -0.81 -7.76 -6.36
N TYR A 64 -0.72 -8.83 -5.58
CA TYR A 64 -1.24 -8.94 -4.21
C TYR A 64 -2.77 -8.73 -4.08
N GLN A 65 -3.55 -9.02 -5.13
CA GLN A 65 -5.00 -8.82 -5.19
C GLN A 65 -5.76 -9.23 -3.91
N VAL A 66 -5.50 -10.43 -3.39
CA VAL A 66 -6.20 -10.94 -2.19
C VAL A 66 -5.90 -10.12 -0.94
N GLU A 67 -4.67 -9.61 -0.81
CA GLU A 67 -4.29 -8.73 0.31
C GLU A 67 -5.07 -7.41 0.25
N TRP A 68 -5.15 -6.79 -0.94
CA TRP A 68 -5.91 -5.55 -1.12
C TRP A 68 -7.41 -5.75 -0.87
N GLN A 69 -7.99 -6.83 -1.37
CA GLN A 69 -9.39 -7.18 -1.11
C GLN A 69 -9.67 -7.36 0.40
N ARG A 70 -8.75 -8.01 1.11
CA ARG A 70 -8.83 -8.14 2.58
C ARG A 70 -8.76 -6.77 3.26
N TYR A 71 -7.86 -5.89 2.83
CA TYR A 71 -7.75 -4.55 3.40
C TYR A 71 -9.00 -3.70 3.17
N VAL A 72 -9.58 -3.75 1.97
CA VAL A 72 -10.88 -3.11 1.69
C VAL A 72 -11.97 -3.68 2.59
N LYS A 73 -12.06 -5.01 2.70
CA LYS A 73 -13.07 -5.69 3.54
C LYS A 73 -12.94 -5.33 5.03
N SER A 74 -11.71 -5.14 5.52
CA SER A 74 -11.43 -4.73 6.90
C SER A 74 -11.69 -3.23 7.16
N GLY A 75 -11.85 -2.42 6.11
CA GLY A 75 -11.95 -0.97 6.20
C GLY A 75 -10.60 -0.24 6.30
N LEU A 76 -9.48 -0.97 6.41
CA LEU A 76 -8.13 -0.37 6.46
C LEU A 76 -7.79 0.34 5.14
N LEU A 77 -8.09 -0.27 3.98
CA LEU A 77 -8.00 0.40 2.68
C LEU A 77 -9.34 1.04 2.36
N THR A 78 -9.40 2.36 2.44
CA THR A 78 -10.64 3.12 2.29
C THR A 78 -11.09 3.19 0.83
N CYS A 79 -10.14 3.37 -0.09
CA CYS A 79 -10.40 3.45 -1.53
C CYS A 79 -9.30 2.73 -2.32
N ILE A 80 -9.68 2.13 -3.44
CA ILE A 80 -8.76 1.61 -4.45
C ILE A 80 -9.27 1.94 -5.85
N ASP A 81 -8.43 2.57 -6.66
CA ASP A 81 -8.69 2.82 -8.08
C ASP A 81 -7.74 1.98 -8.92
N LEU A 82 -8.30 1.37 -9.97
CA LEU A 82 -7.60 0.46 -10.87
C LEU A 82 -7.62 1.04 -12.29
N ALA A 83 -6.45 1.17 -12.90
CA ALA A 83 -6.25 1.72 -14.25
C ALA A 83 -5.58 0.72 -15.19
#